data_AF-A0A522GDX1-F1
#
_entry.id   AF-A0A522GDX1-F1
#
_cell.length_a   1.000
_cell.length_b   1.000
_cell.length_c   1.000
_cell.angle_alpha   90.00
_cell.angle_beta   90.00
_cell.angle_gamma   90.00
#
_symmetry.space_group_name_H-M   'P 1'
#
loop_
_entity.id
_entity.type
_entity.pdbx_description
1 polymer ?
#
loop_
_entity_poly.entity_id
_entity_poly.type
_entity_poly.pdbx_seq_one_letter_code
_entity_poly.pdbx_strand_id
1 'polypeptide(L)'
;MSEDAFEAALTSLGLRKFEIPGPKSGSRHLFEIFAEVARTRLSAVSGNHAEPVAFGFAEHRAFNAFAHRTSKDIVCLYSTPIRVLWSFFNAMMENRQIFPWIDEDDVLGGAAPPLALAPKGDLFFICEDASDKPIRQRLARALFDVAADFLLMHELGHLRNGHVALLQQRAGARPFREFPHDAADKFEIPEVEAMEFDADGFAIQKVFERVHRETPFAEFTEGLLHDHRLAADGAYTASWYFAWFAVYSVFRLFDEAMEISEIPHMQPPAALRQACLLPTIAALASANGWSALSLQQWVNLATDAGLEAERTVTSLRGMKPDARGYMAAWSGAAFERLGHYLETWQHLGPQLAALKGDSVPAE
;
A
#
# COMPACT_ATOMS: atom_id res chain seq x y z
N MET A 1 24.21 2.15 10.82
CA MET A 1 24.00 1.52 9.50
C MET A 1 25.08 2.06 8.57
N SER A 2 25.68 1.26 7.67
CA SER A 2 26.56 1.85 6.66
C SER A 2 25.68 2.49 5.58
N GLU A 3 25.49 3.81 5.66
CA GLU A 3 24.76 4.60 4.64
C GLU A 3 25.26 4.27 3.22
N ASP A 4 26.52 3.88 3.11
CA ASP A 4 27.22 3.44 1.91
C ASP A 4 26.45 2.46 1.01
N ALA A 5 25.79 1.43 1.58
CA ALA A 5 25.09 0.42 0.76
C ALA A 5 23.82 0.99 0.10
N PHE A 6 23.10 1.84 0.81
CA PHE A 6 21.90 2.50 0.30
C PHE A 6 22.25 3.54 -0.76
N GLU A 7 23.27 4.36 -0.50
CA GLU A 7 23.78 5.34 -1.47
C GLU A 7 24.32 4.67 -2.74
N ALA A 8 25.02 3.53 -2.60
CA ALA A 8 25.49 2.75 -3.75
C ALA A 8 24.33 2.23 -4.60
N ALA A 9 23.26 1.73 -3.97
CA ALA A 9 22.06 1.28 -4.68
C ALA A 9 21.32 2.43 -5.40
N LEU A 10 21.24 3.62 -4.78
CA LEU A 10 20.68 4.79 -5.46
C LEU A 10 21.55 5.23 -6.64
N THR A 11 22.86 5.26 -6.44
CA THR A 11 23.82 5.66 -7.49
C THR A 11 23.79 4.72 -8.68
N SER A 12 23.75 3.40 -8.47
CA SER A 12 23.66 2.41 -9.55
C SER A 12 22.37 2.57 -10.38
N LEU A 13 21.37 3.21 -9.80
CA LEU A 13 20.08 3.49 -10.41
C LEU A 13 19.94 4.88 -11.03
N GLY A 14 20.96 5.73 -10.92
CA GLY A 14 20.87 7.14 -11.31
C GLY A 14 19.86 7.93 -10.47
N LEU A 15 19.56 7.45 -9.26
CA LEU A 15 18.65 8.09 -8.32
C LEU A 15 19.44 8.92 -7.31
N ARG A 16 18.79 9.94 -6.76
CA ARG A 16 19.31 10.73 -5.65
C ARG A 16 18.53 10.42 -4.40
N LYS A 17 19.20 10.42 -3.26
CA LYS A 17 18.53 10.34 -1.96
C LYS A 17 17.61 11.54 -1.79
N PHE A 18 16.43 11.29 -1.22
CA PHE A 18 15.55 12.36 -0.80
C PHE A 18 16.01 12.90 0.55
N GLU A 19 16.45 14.16 0.56
CA GLU A 19 16.81 14.87 1.77
C GLU A 19 15.54 15.30 2.51
N ILE A 20 15.29 14.66 3.67
CA ILE A 20 14.14 14.97 4.50
C ILE A 20 14.32 16.39 5.07
N PRO A 21 13.37 17.31 4.83
CA PRO A 21 13.42 18.63 5.44
C PRO A 21 13.52 18.53 6.97
N GLY A 22 14.39 19.35 7.56
CA GLY A 22 14.54 19.42 9.01
C GLY A 22 13.23 19.83 9.71
N PRO A 23 13.07 19.51 11.00
CA PRO A 23 11.88 19.82 11.76
C PRO A 23 11.64 21.34 11.83
N LYS A 24 10.36 21.74 11.92
CA LYS A 24 9.95 23.11 12.24
C LYS A 24 9.42 23.14 13.68
N SER A 25 9.58 24.25 14.41
CA SER A 25 9.22 24.37 15.83
C SER A 25 7.90 23.70 16.20
N GLY A 26 7.97 22.57 16.92
CA GLY A 26 6.80 21.80 17.39
C GLY A 26 6.17 20.84 16.36
N SER A 27 6.80 20.60 15.22
CA SER A 27 6.29 19.71 14.16
C SER A 27 7.40 18.89 13.52
N ARG A 28 7.05 17.70 13.05
CA ARG A 28 7.97 16.79 12.34
C ARG A 28 7.54 16.61 10.90
N HIS A 29 8.49 16.36 10.02
CA HIS A 29 8.16 16.13 8.62
C HIS A 29 7.55 14.73 8.44
N LEU A 30 6.54 14.59 7.58
CA LEU A 30 5.85 13.32 7.31
C LEU A 30 6.83 12.18 7.00
N PHE A 31 7.86 12.45 6.19
CA PHE A 31 8.85 11.45 5.80
C PHE A 31 9.71 11.00 6.98
N GLU A 32 9.94 11.85 7.97
CA GLU A 32 10.67 11.51 9.18
C GLU A 32 9.85 10.50 10.00
N ILE A 33 8.60 10.84 10.27
CA ILE A 33 7.64 9.98 10.98
C ILE A 33 7.49 8.64 10.26
N PHE A 34 7.24 8.67 8.95
CA PHE A 34 7.05 7.44 8.18
C PHE A 34 8.33 6.60 8.11
N ALA A 35 9.53 7.20 8.05
CA ALA A 35 10.76 6.42 8.08
C ALA A 35 10.98 5.67 9.39
N GLU A 36 10.61 6.26 10.53
CA GLU A 36 10.66 5.58 11.83
C GLU A 36 9.68 4.43 11.90
N VAL A 37 8.44 4.66 11.46
CA VAL A 37 7.42 3.61 11.36
C VAL A 37 7.92 2.50 10.45
N ALA A 38 8.37 2.81 9.23
CA ALA A 38 8.85 1.83 8.26
C ALA A 38 10.00 0.97 8.80
N ARG A 39 11.02 1.59 9.42
CA ARG A 39 12.12 0.83 10.05
C ARG A 39 11.63 -0.07 11.18
N THR A 40 10.69 0.41 12.00
CA THR A 40 10.08 -0.40 13.05
C THR A 40 9.32 -1.59 12.47
N ARG A 41 8.53 -1.38 11.41
CA ARG A 41 7.79 -2.45 10.71
C ARG A 41 8.72 -3.46 10.07
N LEU A 42 9.73 -3.00 9.32
CA LEU A 42 10.72 -3.87 8.68
C LEU A 42 11.49 -4.70 9.72
N SER A 43 11.86 -4.10 10.85
CA SER A 43 12.51 -4.81 11.95
C SER A 43 11.61 -5.92 12.52
N ALA A 44 10.34 -5.61 12.79
CA ALA A 44 9.37 -6.57 13.32
C ALA A 44 9.13 -7.76 12.37
N VAL A 45 9.13 -7.53 11.06
CA VAL A 45 8.92 -8.59 10.04
C VAL A 45 10.22 -9.34 9.70
N SER A 46 11.39 -8.77 10.00
CA SER A 46 12.68 -9.39 9.68
C SER A 46 13.04 -10.59 10.58
N GLY A 47 12.41 -10.75 11.75
CA GLY A 47 12.61 -11.91 12.62
C GLY A 47 14.08 -12.18 12.96
N ASN A 48 14.53 -13.43 12.82
CA ASN A 48 15.90 -13.88 13.11
C ASN A 48 16.92 -13.67 11.96
N HIS A 49 16.60 -12.87 10.94
CA HIS A 49 17.56 -12.63 9.86
C HIS A 49 18.80 -11.90 10.39
N ALA A 50 19.98 -12.31 9.91
CA ALA A 50 21.25 -11.82 10.44
C ALA A 50 21.44 -10.31 10.25
N GLU A 51 20.85 -9.72 9.20
CA GLU A 51 20.98 -8.30 8.92
C GLU A 51 19.61 -7.60 8.72
N PRO A 52 19.41 -6.41 9.33
CA PRO A 52 18.22 -5.59 9.11
C PRO A 52 18.12 -5.09 7.66
N VAL A 53 16.89 -5.07 7.12
CA VAL A 53 16.58 -4.43 5.83
C VAL A 53 16.83 -2.91 5.94
N ALA A 54 17.66 -2.37 5.05
CA ALA A 54 17.90 -0.94 4.96
C ALA A 54 16.71 -0.24 4.29
N PHE A 55 16.37 0.94 4.81
CA PHE A 55 15.21 1.72 4.34
C PHE A 55 15.56 3.19 4.15
N GLY A 56 15.04 3.77 3.06
CA GLY A 56 15.11 5.20 2.80
C GLY A 56 14.25 5.63 1.63
N PHE A 57 14.43 6.88 1.20
CA PHE A 57 13.67 7.47 0.11
C PHE A 57 14.58 7.96 -1.01
N ALA A 58 14.09 7.86 -2.24
CA ALA A 58 14.70 8.48 -3.41
C ALA A 58 13.89 9.71 -3.86
N GLU A 59 14.57 10.77 -4.27
CA GLU A 59 13.94 11.92 -4.90
C GLU A 59 13.65 11.59 -6.36
N HIS A 60 12.39 11.26 -6.65
CA HIS A 60 11.96 10.87 -7.98
C HIS A 60 10.49 11.21 -8.20
N ARG A 61 10.12 11.51 -9.46
CA ARG A 61 8.78 12.00 -9.82
C ARG A 61 7.76 10.89 -10.08
N ALA A 62 8.20 9.70 -10.47
CA ALA A 62 7.31 8.57 -10.71
C ALA A 62 6.66 8.06 -9.41
N PHE A 63 5.44 7.57 -9.53
CA PHE A 63 4.76 6.85 -8.45
C PHE A 63 5.26 5.40 -8.45
N ASN A 64 6.34 5.12 -7.71
CA ASN A 64 7.07 3.86 -7.78
C ASN A 64 7.94 3.65 -6.53
N ALA A 65 8.44 2.44 -6.35
CA ALA A 65 9.38 2.04 -5.32
C ALA A 65 10.33 0.95 -5.88
N PHE A 66 11.30 0.53 -5.08
CA PHE A 66 12.13 -0.60 -5.46
C PHE A 66 12.66 -1.39 -4.28
N ALA A 67 12.90 -2.65 -4.57
CA ALA A 67 13.60 -3.62 -3.75
C ALA A 67 14.94 -3.98 -4.39
N HIS A 68 15.99 -4.02 -3.58
CA HIS A 68 17.32 -4.40 -4.05
C HIS A 68 18.08 -5.22 -3.02
N ARG A 69 18.95 -6.11 -3.50
CA ARG A 69 19.84 -6.91 -2.69
C ARG A 69 21.27 -6.64 -3.11
N THR A 70 22.08 -6.11 -2.20
CA THR A 70 23.52 -5.94 -2.38
C THR A 70 24.24 -6.81 -1.36
N SER A 71 25.19 -6.26 -0.61
CA SER A 71 25.58 -6.83 0.68
C SER A 71 24.44 -6.80 1.70
N LYS A 72 23.38 -6.01 1.46
CA LYS A 72 22.19 -5.90 2.30
C LYS A 72 20.91 -5.85 1.48
N ASP A 73 19.82 -6.25 2.11
CA ASP A 73 18.47 -6.02 1.62
C ASP A 73 18.11 -4.54 1.78
N ILE A 74 17.56 -3.95 0.72
CA ILE A 74 17.20 -2.54 0.63
C ILE A 74 15.76 -2.43 0.14
N VAL A 75 14.95 -1.67 0.86
CA VAL A 75 13.66 -1.17 0.40
C VAL A 75 13.74 0.34 0.27
N CYS A 76 13.37 0.87 -0.89
CA CYS A 76 13.34 2.30 -1.13
C CYS A 76 12.02 2.72 -1.76
N LEU A 77 11.36 3.71 -1.17
CA LEU A 77 10.17 4.32 -1.76
C LEU A 77 10.55 5.66 -2.40
N TYR A 78 9.96 5.98 -3.55
CA TYR A 78 10.14 7.32 -4.11
C TYR A 78 9.38 8.36 -3.28
N SER A 79 9.81 9.63 -3.35
CA SER A 79 9.15 10.72 -2.63
C SER A 79 7.73 11.00 -3.16
N THR A 80 7.45 10.72 -4.44
CA THR A 80 6.12 10.93 -5.03
C THR A 80 5.01 10.12 -4.36
N PRO A 81 5.06 8.77 -4.24
CA PRO A 81 3.98 8.00 -3.61
C PRO A 81 3.58 8.51 -2.23
N ILE A 82 4.57 8.83 -1.38
CA ILE A 82 4.31 9.34 -0.03
C ILE A 82 3.58 10.69 -0.08
N ARG A 83 4.03 11.61 -0.92
CA ARG A 83 3.37 12.92 -1.08
C ARG A 83 1.96 12.79 -1.65
N VAL A 84 1.78 11.95 -2.66
CA VAL A 84 0.51 11.74 -3.35
C VAL A 84 -0.49 11.10 -2.42
N LEU A 85 -0.14 10.01 -1.74
CA LEU A 85 -1.04 9.33 -0.80
C LEU A 85 -1.45 10.25 0.35
N TRP A 86 -0.50 10.97 0.95
CA TRP A 86 -0.82 11.90 2.03
C TRP A 86 -1.76 13.01 1.57
N SER A 87 -1.44 13.64 0.43
CA SER A 87 -2.27 14.71 -0.13
C SER A 87 -3.65 14.19 -0.54
N PHE A 88 -3.72 12.98 -1.10
CA PHE A 88 -4.95 12.34 -1.53
C PHE A 88 -5.89 12.10 -0.35
N PHE A 89 -5.44 11.43 0.71
CA PHE A 89 -6.31 11.14 1.84
C PHE A 89 -6.71 12.40 2.63
N ASN A 90 -5.83 13.41 2.72
CA ASN A 90 -6.21 14.70 3.32
C ASN A 90 -7.24 15.45 2.47
N ALA A 91 -7.02 15.61 1.16
CA ALA A 91 -7.95 16.29 0.26
C ALA A 91 -9.31 15.59 0.20
N MET A 92 -9.31 14.25 0.26
CA MET A 92 -10.52 13.45 0.37
C MET A 92 -11.30 13.79 1.64
N MET A 93 -10.63 13.86 2.79
CA MET A 93 -11.25 14.15 4.09
C MET A 93 -11.70 15.61 4.23
N GLU A 94 -11.09 16.54 3.48
CA GLU A 94 -11.55 17.92 3.36
C GLU A 94 -12.86 18.04 2.57
N ASN A 95 -13.16 17.10 1.67
CA ASN A 95 -14.41 17.08 0.92
C ASN A 95 -15.49 16.32 1.69
N ARG A 96 -16.40 17.05 2.34
CA ARG A 96 -17.53 16.49 3.11
C ARG A 96 -18.50 15.63 2.30
N GLN A 97 -18.54 15.80 0.98
CA GLN A 97 -19.35 14.94 0.11
C GLN A 97 -18.78 13.52 0.01
N ILE A 98 -17.51 13.36 0.36
CA ILE A 98 -16.83 12.08 0.48
C ILE A 98 -16.94 11.63 1.94
N PHE A 99 -17.53 10.45 2.13
CA PHE A 99 -17.98 9.96 3.43
C PHE A 99 -18.94 10.93 4.15
N PRO A 100 -20.12 11.23 3.58
CA PRO A 100 -21.09 12.14 4.22
C PRO A 100 -21.62 11.58 5.55
N TRP A 101 -21.40 10.29 5.81
CA TRP A 101 -21.81 9.58 7.01
C TRP A 101 -20.79 9.66 8.16
N ILE A 102 -19.63 10.28 7.97
CA ILE A 102 -18.69 10.59 9.06
C ILE A 102 -19.09 11.94 9.65
N ASP A 103 -19.60 11.91 10.87
CA ASP A 103 -19.99 13.11 11.61
C ASP A 103 -18.78 14.03 11.85
N GLU A 104 -19.01 15.34 11.80
CA GLU A 104 -18.04 16.36 12.20
C GLU A 104 -18.33 16.93 13.58
N ASP A 105 -19.52 16.69 14.10
CA ASP A 105 -19.89 17.03 15.47
C ASP A 105 -19.16 16.06 16.40
N ASP A 106 -17.85 16.28 16.52
CA ASP A 106 -17.16 15.96 17.75
C ASP A 106 -18.07 16.48 18.87
N VAL A 107 -18.31 15.62 19.85
CA VAL A 107 -19.25 15.70 20.96
C VAL A 107 -18.93 16.87 21.93
N LEU A 108 -18.30 17.94 21.44
CA LEU A 108 -17.83 19.13 22.13
C LEU A 108 -18.56 20.42 21.74
N GLY A 109 -19.79 20.37 21.19
CA GLY A 109 -20.77 21.47 21.22
C GLY A 109 -20.32 22.86 20.71
N GLY A 110 -19.21 22.95 19.98
CA GLY A 110 -18.64 24.19 19.48
C GLY A 110 -18.81 24.25 17.98
N ALA A 111 -19.26 25.39 17.46
CA ALA A 111 -19.30 25.64 16.02
C ALA A 111 -17.95 25.28 15.40
N ALA A 112 -17.96 24.36 14.42
CA ALA A 112 -16.75 23.92 13.74
C ALA A 112 -15.97 25.15 13.26
N PRO A 113 -14.72 25.34 13.72
CA PRO A 113 -13.91 26.44 13.20
C PRO A 113 -13.78 26.28 11.69
N PRO A 114 -13.83 27.38 10.92
CA PRO A 114 -13.61 27.31 9.48
C PRO A 114 -12.28 26.58 9.24
N LEU A 115 -12.30 25.58 8.34
CA LEU A 115 -11.11 24.86 7.89
C LEU A 115 -10.06 25.89 7.44
N ALA A 116 -9.15 26.24 8.34
CA ALA A 116 -8.01 27.07 8.00
C ALA A 116 -7.13 26.19 7.13
N LEU A 117 -7.15 26.45 5.81
CA LEU A 117 -6.23 25.83 4.89
C LEU A 117 -4.83 25.99 5.47
N ALA A 118 -4.14 24.87 5.72
CA ALA A 118 -2.77 24.90 6.19
C ALA A 118 -1.96 25.83 5.27
N PRO A 119 -1.10 26.70 5.81
CA PRO A 119 -0.26 27.56 4.98
C PRO A 119 0.45 26.73 3.91
N LYS A 120 0.51 27.25 2.67
CA LYS A 120 1.20 26.58 1.55
C LYS A 120 2.63 26.27 1.98
N GLY A 121 2.94 24.99 2.21
CA GLY A 121 4.25 24.51 2.67
C GLY A 121 4.24 23.76 4.01
N ASP A 122 3.10 23.72 4.72
CA ASP A 122 2.97 23.00 5.99
C ASP A 122 2.20 21.67 5.87
N LEU A 123 1.71 21.31 4.67
CA LEU A 123 0.94 20.08 4.45
C LEU A 123 1.69 18.81 4.91
N PHE A 124 3.02 18.81 4.82
CA PHE A 124 3.86 17.66 5.20
C PHE A 124 4.51 17.82 6.59
N PHE A 125 4.11 18.83 7.38
CA PHE A 125 4.57 19.01 8.75
C PHE A 125 3.43 18.64 9.71
N ILE A 126 3.70 17.65 10.57
CA ILE A 126 2.70 17.05 11.45
C ILE A 126 3.04 17.43 12.89
N CYS A 127 2.09 18.06 13.58
CA CYS A 127 2.10 18.13 15.04
C CYS A 127 1.70 16.75 15.59
N GLU A 128 2.53 16.16 16.45
CA GLU A 128 2.30 14.80 16.96
C GLU A 128 1.15 14.73 17.97
N ASP A 129 0.81 15.85 18.61
CA ASP A 129 -0.35 15.94 19.50
C ASP A 129 -1.64 15.87 18.66
N ALA A 130 -2.24 14.69 18.63
CA ALA A 130 -3.35 14.35 17.75
C ALA A 130 -4.69 14.28 18.49
N SER A 131 -4.71 14.40 19.82
CA SER A 131 -5.94 14.27 20.62
C SER A 131 -7.01 15.30 20.24
N ASP A 132 -6.57 16.47 19.76
CA ASP A 132 -7.44 17.61 19.46
C ASP A 132 -7.70 17.78 17.95
N LYS A 133 -7.26 16.83 17.12
CA LYS A 133 -7.44 16.92 15.67
C LYS A 133 -8.84 16.43 15.27
N PRO A 134 -9.52 17.07 14.30
CA PRO A 134 -10.79 16.60 13.78
C PRO A 134 -10.75 15.13 13.35
N ILE A 135 -11.83 14.37 13.64
CA ILE A 135 -11.98 12.93 13.33
C ILE A 135 -11.58 12.58 11.89
N ARG A 136 -11.95 13.42 10.92
CA ARG A 136 -11.61 13.25 9.49
C ARG A 136 -10.10 13.30 9.23
N GLN A 137 -9.35 14.14 9.94
CA GLN A 137 -7.88 14.18 9.82
C GLN A 137 -7.22 12.94 10.44
N ARG A 138 -7.77 12.42 11.55
CA ARG A 138 -7.31 11.16 12.13
C ARG A 138 -7.55 9.99 11.17
N LEU A 139 -8.72 9.96 10.52
CA LEU A 139 -9.01 8.97 9.48
C LEU A 139 -8.08 9.09 8.27
N ALA A 140 -7.83 10.31 7.76
CA ALA A 140 -6.86 10.53 6.67
C ALA A 140 -5.49 9.93 7.01
N ARG A 141 -5.01 10.16 8.24
CA ARG A 141 -3.73 9.62 8.73
C ARG A 141 -3.77 8.09 8.80
N ALA A 142 -4.83 7.51 9.38
CA ALA A 142 -4.95 6.05 9.48
C ALA A 142 -5.00 5.37 8.10
N LEU A 143 -5.72 5.96 7.13
CA LEU A 143 -5.76 5.49 5.75
C LEU A 143 -4.40 5.60 5.07
N PHE A 144 -3.71 6.73 5.23
CA PHE A 144 -2.34 6.90 4.76
C PHE A 144 -1.40 5.85 5.35
N ASP A 145 -1.46 5.61 6.66
CA ASP A 145 -0.61 4.66 7.35
C ASP A 145 -0.86 3.22 6.85
N VAL A 146 -2.10 2.87 6.48
CA VAL A 146 -2.39 1.56 5.86
C VAL A 146 -1.86 1.48 4.43
N ALA A 147 -2.10 2.50 3.61
CA ALA A 147 -1.65 2.55 2.22
C ALA A 147 -0.11 2.52 2.10
N ALA A 148 0.58 3.29 2.93
CA ALA A 148 2.04 3.37 2.93
C ALA A 148 2.68 2.07 3.46
N ASP A 149 2.03 1.40 4.42
CA ASP A 149 2.45 0.08 4.91
C ASP A 149 2.25 -1.00 3.84
N PHE A 150 1.18 -0.92 3.04
CA PHE A 150 1.01 -1.79 1.87
C PHE A 150 2.19 -1.66 0.89
N LEU A 151 2.54 -0.43 0.48
CA LEU A 151 3.71 -0.20 -0.40
C LEU A 151 5.01 -0.76 0.21
N LEU A 152 5.23 -0.51 1.49
CA LEU A 152 6.43 -0.98 2.19
C LEU A 152 6.51 -2.52 2.22
N MET A 153 5.40 -3.18 2.54
CA MET A 153 5.34 -4.64 2.60
C MET A 153 5.38 -5.28 1.22
N HIS A 154 4.88 -4.61 0.17
CA HIS A 154 4.99 -5.07 -1.22
C HIS A 154 6.46 -5.17 -1.64
N GLU A 155 7.25 -4.11 -1.43
CA GLU A 155 8.69 -4.14 -1.71
C GLU A 155 9.43 -5.19 -0.87
N LEU A 156 9.05 -5.34 0.40
CA LEU A 156 9.58 -6.42 1.22
C LEU A 156 9.20 -7.80 0.66
N GLY A 157 7.99 -7.95 0.10
CA GLY A 157 7.52 -9.14 -0.60
C GLY A 157 8.48 -9.56 -1.71
N HIS A 158 8.93 -8.63 -2.56
CA HIS A 158 9.92 -8.93 -3.61
C HIS A 158 11.24 -9.49 -3.05
N LEU A 159 11.71 -8.99 -1.90
CA LEU A 159 12.92 -9.52 -1.25
C LEU A 159 12.69 -10.89 -0.62
N ARG A 160 11.55 -11.06 0.05
CA ARG A 160 11.24 -12.25 0.86
C ARG A 160 10.79 -13.44 0.02
N ASN A 161 10.15 -13.18 -1.11
CA ASN A 161 9.69 -14.21 -2.00
C ASN A 161 10.70 -14.59 -3.08
N GLY A 162 11.91 -13.99 -3.06
CA GLY A 162 13.00 -14.37 -3.95
C GLY A 162 12.95 -13.69 -5.33
N HIS A 163 12.04 -12.74 -5.56
CA HIS A 163 11.90 -12.03 -6.84
C HIS A 163 13.18 -11.27 -7.19
N VAL A 164 13.76 -10.56 -6.21
CA VAL A 164 15.03 -9.83 -6.40
C VAL A 164 16.17 -10.79 -6.70
N ALA A 165 16.28 -11.91 -5.99
CA ALA A 165 17.33 -12.90 -6.22
C ALA A 165 17.21 -13.56 -7.61
N LEU A 166 15.98 -13.86 -8.05
CA LEU A 166 15.73 -14.42 -9.37
C LEU A 166 16.08 -13.42 -10.48
N LEU A 167 15.67 -12.15 -10.32
CA LEU A 167 16.06 -11.08 -11.22
C LEU A 167 17.59 -10.97 -11.30
N GLN A 168 18.28 -11.09 -10.17
CA GLN A 168 19.73 -11.02 -10.13
C GLN A 168 20.40 -12.19 -10.86
N GLN A 169 19.87 -13.39 -10.70
CA GLN A 169 20.36 -14.57 -11.40
C GLN A 169 20.18 -14.46 -12.92
N ARG A 170 19.06 -13.90 -13.39
CA ARG A 170 18.73 -13.81 -14.83
C ARG A 170 19.27 -12.55 -15.53
N ALA A 171 19.41 -11.44 -14.82
CA ALA A 171 19.71 -10.13 -15.38
C ALA A 171 20.96 -9.44 -14.77
N GLY A 172 21.67 -10.12 -13.86
CA GLY A 172 22.79 -9.56 -13.10
C GLY A 172 22.32 -8.67 -11.94
N ALA A 173 23.25 -8.01 -11.24
CA ALA A 173 22.98 -7.21 -10.03
C ALA A 173 22.18 -5.91 -10.25
N ARG A 174 21.07 -5.97 -11.00
CA ARG A 174 20.11 -4.90 -11.18
C ARG A 174 19.04 -4.96 -10.09
N PRO A 175 18.52 -3.82 -9.64
CA PRO A 175 17.41 -3.79 -8.70
C PRO A 175 16.07 -4.09 -9.38
N PHE A 176 15.13 -4.56 -8.58
CA PHE A 176 13.77 -4.83 -9.02
C PHE A 176 12.98 -3.53 -8.91
N ARG A 177 12.62 -2.96 -10.06
CA ARG A 177 11.73 -1.79 -10.17
C ARG A 177 10.37 -2.29 -10.62
N GLU A 178 9.31 -1.83 -9.97
CA GLU A 178 7.90 -2.14 -10.34
C GLU A 178 7.58 -1.69 -11.78
N PHE A 179 8.32 -0.71 -12.30
CA PHE A 179 8.25 -0.25 -13.69
C PHE A 179 9.56 -0.51 -14.42
N PRO A 180 9.67 -1.60 -15.19
CA PRO A 180 10.84 -1.78 -16.03
C PRO A 180 10.47 -1.87 -17.51
N HIS A 181 10.98 -0.94 -18.32
CA HIS A 181 11.28 -1.27 -19.71
C HIS A 181 12.39 -2.36 -19.79
N ASP A 182 13.22 -2.50 -18.76
CA ASP A 182 14.45 -3.31 -18.82
C ASP A 182 14.29 -4.78 -18.35
N ALA A 183 13.24 -5.10 -17.58
CA ALA A 183 12.98 -6.46 -17.09
C ALA A 183 12.10 -7.26 -18.05
N ALA A 184 11.32 -6.56 -18.89
CA ALA A 184 10.54 -7.16 -19.98
C ALA A 184 11.42 -7.93 -20.98
N ASP A 185 12.71 -7.58 -21.10
CA ASP A 185 13.66 -8.30 -21.94
C ASP A 185 14.14 -9.64 -21.34
N LYS A 186 13.79 -9.94 -20.07
CA LYS A 186 14.33 -11.08 -19.30
C LYS A 186 13.27 -11.97 -18.66
N PHE A 187 12.06 -11.46 -18.53
CA PHE A 187 10.91 -12.19 -18.01
C PHE A 187 9.77 -12.06 -19.00
N GLU A 188 9.03 -13.16 -19.17
CA GLU A 188 7.76 -13.11 -19.87
C GLU A 188 6.76 -12.29 -19.02
N ILE A 189 5.86 -11.55 -19.67
CA ILE A 189 4.86 -10.71 -18.98
C ILE A 189 4.09 -11.50 -17.89
N PRO A 190 3.64 -12.75 -18.12
CA PRO A 190 2.99 -13.54 -17.08
C PRO A 190 3.87 -13.83 -15.86
N GLU A 191 5.19 -13.98 -16.02
CA GLU A 191 6.10 -14.19 -14.89
C GLU A 191 6.20 -12.93 -14.04
N VAL A 192 6.28 -11.75 -14.67
CA VAL A 192 6.29 -10.46 -13.96
C VAL A 192 4.98 -10.29 -13.19
N GLU A 193 3.85 -10.45 -13.86
CA GLU A 193 2.52 -10.36 -13.23
C GLU A 193 2.36 -11.34 -12.06
N ALA A 194 2.95 -12.53 -12.16
CA ALA A 194 2.92 -13.50 -11.08
C ALA A 194 3.78 -13.07 -9.88
N MET A 195 4.96 -12.49 -10.11
CA MET A 195 5.79 -11.93 -9.04
C MET A 195 5.10 -10.74 -8.37
N GLU A 196 4.49 -9.83 -9.14
CA GLU A 196 3.73 -8.70 -8.61
C GLU A 196 2.54 -9.17 -7.75
N PHE A 197 1.80 -10.18 -8.23
CA PHE A 197 0.67 -10.72 -7.48
C PHE A 197 1.11 -11.45 -6.19
N ASP A 198 2.24 -12.13 -6.20
CA ASP A 198 2.80 -12.76 -5.00
C ASP A 198 3.32 -11.71 -3.99
N ALA A 199 3.90 -10.60 -4.47
CA ALA A 199 4.30 -9.47 -3.62
C ALA A 199 3.09 -8.75 -3.00
N ASP A 200 2.04 -8.51 -3.77
CA ASP A 200 0.74 -8.02 -3.28
C ASP A 200 0.13 -8.97 -2.26
N GLY A 201 0.18 -10.27 -2.55
CA GLY A 201 -0.24 -11.35 -1.68
C GLY A 201 0.49 -11.30 -0.33
N PHE A 202 1.80 -11.10 -0.33
CA PHE A 202 2.57 -10.91 0.91
C PHE A 202 2.15 -9.62 1.64
N ALA A 203 2.06 -8.51 0.91
CA ALA A 203 1.78 -7.20 1.47
C ALA A 203 0.42 -7.13 2.17
N ILE A 204 -0.63 -7.61 1.51
CA ILE A 204 -1.98 -7.53 2.04
C ILE A 204 -2.14 -8.36 3.31
N GLN A 205 -1.47 -9.51 3.39
CA GLN A 205 -1.46 -10.34 4.60
C GLN A 205 -0.88 -9.60 5.79
N LYS A 206 0.27 -8.94 5.60
CA LYS A 206 0.96 -8.19 6.66
C LYS A 206 0.15 -6.98 7.10
N VAL A 207 -0.48 -6.29 6.15
CA VAL A 207 -1.38 -5.16 6.43
C VAL A 207 -2.59 -5.61 7.25
N PHE A 208 -3.29 -6.67 6.83
CA PHE A 208 -4.49 -7.14 7.56
C PHE A 208 -4.15 -7.74 8.92
N GLU A 209 -3.03 -8.46 9.05
CA GLU A 209 -2.50 -8.92 10.33
C GLU A 209 -2.27 -7.75 11.30
N ARG A 210 -1.67 -6.66 10.81
CA ARG A 210 -1.44 -5.44 11.60
C ARG A 210 -2.75 -4.77 11.97
N VAL A 211 -3.64 -4.57 11.00
CA VAL A 211 -4.93 -3.90 11.19
C VAL A 211 -5.79 -4.66 12.22
N HIS A 212 -5.75 -5.99 12.20
CA HIS A 212 -6.36 -6.82 13.25
C HIS A 212 -5.76 -6.56 14.62
N ARG A 213 -4.43 -6.58 14.73
CA ARG A 213 -3.71 -6.46 16.01
C ARG A 213 -3.80 -5.08 16.63
N GLU A 214 -3.68 -4.04 15.81
CA GLU A 214 -3.57 -2.65 16.26
C GLU A 214 -4.92 -1.92 16.22
N THR A 215 -5.91 -2.45 15.48
CA THR A 215 -7.24 -1.85 15.31
C THR A 215 -7.19 -0.33 15.09
N PRO A 216 -6.44 0.16 14.08
CA PRO A 216 -6.21 1.59 13.89
C PRO A 216 -7.51 2.37 13.60
N PHE A 217 -8.61 1.66 13.33
CA PHE A 217 -9.92 2.24 13.10
C PHE A 217 -10.95 1.94 14.21
N ALA A 218 -10.51 1.54 15.41
CA ALA A 218 -11.41 1.19 16.51
C ALA A 218 -12.36 2.35 16.91
N GLU A 219 -11.90 3.60 16.76
CA GLU A 219 -12.73 4.77 17.03
C GLU A 219 -13.85 4.96 16.00
N PHE A 220 -13.77 4.39 14.79
CA PHE A 220 -14.76 4.58 13.72
C PHE A 220 -15.83 3.47 13.70
N THR A 221 -16.36 3.10 14.87
CA THR A 221 -17.38 2.04 15.04
C THR A 221 -18.82 2.60 15.11
N GLU A 222 -19.82 1.73 15.29
CA GLU A 222 -21.25 2.10 15.33
C GLU A 222 -21.50 3.31 16.25
N GLY A 223 -21.96 4.42 15.64
CA GLY A 223 -22.15 5.72 16.30
C GLY A 223 -21.56 6.88 15.52
N LEU A 224 -20.40 6.69 14.86
CA LEU A 224 -19.74 7.69 14.00
C LEU A 224 -20.05 7.54 12.51
N LEU A 225 -20.69 6.42 12.14
CA LEU A 225 -21.14 6.12 10.79
C LEU A 225 -22.67 6.31 10.77
N HIS A 226 -23.17 7.51 10.43
CA HIS A 226 -24.61 7.77 10.38
C HIS A 226 -25.32 6.75 9.47
N ASP A 227 -26.09 5.84 10.06
CA ASP A 227 -26.88 4.79 9.39
C ASP A 227 -26.13 3.85 8.42
N HIS A 228 -24.81 3.99 8.26
CA HIS A 228 -24.03 3.12 7.39
C HIS A 228 -23.76 1.79 8.08
N ARG A 229 -24.51 0.77 7.66
CA ARG A 229 -24.32 -0.61 8.13
C ARG A 229 -23.17 -1.25 7.37
N LEU A 230 -21.98 -1.16 7.92
CA LEU A 230 -20.89 -2.04 7.50
C LEU A 230 -21.17 -3.48 7.96
N ALA A 231 -20.61 -4.48 7.29
CA ALA A 231 -20.84 -5.89 7.63
C ALA A 231 -20.39 -6.18 9.07
N ALA A 232 -21.30 -6.65 9.92
CA ALA A 232 -21.05 -6.80 11.35
C ALA A 232 -20.04 -7.93 11.66
N ASP A 233 -18.76 -7.57 11.77
CA ASP A 233 -17.70 -8.36 12.41
C ASP A 233 -17.29 -7.73 13.75
N GLY A 234 -18.28 -7.19 14.46
CA GLY A 234 -18.08 -6.47 15.72
C GLY A 234 -17.10 -5.31 15.58
N ALA A 235 -16.11 -5.27 16.48
CA ALA A 235 -15.13 -4.18 16.61
C ALA A 235 -14.18 -4.03 15.41
N TYR A 236 -14.04 -5.05 14.55
CA TYR A 236 -13.09 -5.03 13.43
C TYR A 236 -13.70 -4.57 12.11
N THR A 237 -15.02 -4.42 12.07
CA THR A 237 -15.78 -4.05 10.87
C THR A 237 -15.21 -2.84 10.12
N ALA A 238 -14.99 -1.72 10.83
CA ALA A 238 -14.42 -0.51 10.26
C ALA A 238 -12.97 -0.74 9.79
N SER A 239 -12.22 -1.54 10.55
CA SER A 239 -10.83 -1.85 10.25
C SER A 239 -10.68 -2.61 8.93
N TRP A 240 -11.53 -3.61 8.68
CA TRP A 240 -11.55 -4.32 7.40
C TRP A 240 -11.94 -3.43 6.23
N TYR A 241 -12.99 -2.63 6.42
CA TYR A 241 -13.51 -1.75 5.37
C TYR A 241 -12.46 -0.72 4.95
N PHE A 242 -11.91 0.03 5.91
CA PHE A 242 -10.94 1.07 5.60
C PHE A 242 -9.58 0.51 5.14
N ALA A 243 -9.20 -0.71 5.55
CA ALA A 243 -8.03 -1.36 5.00
C ALA A 243 -8.21 -1.68 3.51
N TRP A 244 -9.34 -2.26 3.11
CA TRP A 244 -9.64 -2.49 1.69
C TRP A 244 -9.73 -1.18 0.91
N PHE A 245 -10.37 -0.15 1.46
CA PHE A 245 -10.45 1.18 0.86
C PHE A 245 -9.05 1.76 0.59
N ALA A 246 -8.16 1.73 1.59
CA ALA A 246 -6.82 2.28 1.48
C ALA A 246 -5.97 1.51 0.45
N VAL A 247 -5.98 0.18 0.49
CA VAL A 247 -5.24 -0.67 -0.46
C VAL A 247 -5.77 -0.51 -1.88
N TYR A 248 -7.09 -0.49 -2.08
CA TYR A 248 -7.66 -0.23 -3.40
C TYR A 248 -7.28 1.16 -3.94
N SER A 249 -7.28 2.18 -3.08
CA SER A 249 -6.85 3.53 -3.46
C SER A 249 -5.40 3.54 -3.97
N VAL A 250 -4.51 2.74 -3.37
CA VAL A 250 -3.13 2.57 -3.86
C VAL A 250 -3.14 2.00 -5.28
N PHE A 251 -3.83 0.88 -5.51
CA PHE A 251 -3.92 0.27 -6.84
C PHE A 251 -4.47 1.23 -7.89
N ARG A 252 -5.53 1.97 -7.56
CA ARG A 252 -6.15 2.90 -8.49
C ARG A 252 -5.23 4.08 -8.84
N LEU A 253 -4.46 4.58 -7.87
CA LEU A 253 -3.47 5.64 -8.10
C LEU A 253 -2.27 5.13 -8.92
N PHE A 254 -1.88 3.86 -8.78
CA PHE A 254 -0.93 3.22 -9.68
C PHE A 254 -1.47 3.15 -11.11
N ASP A 255 -2.72 2.71 -11.31
CA ASP A 255 -3.35 2.69 -12.63
C ASP A 255 -3.33 4.08 -13.27
N GLU A 256 -3.69 5.16 -12.53
CA GLU A 256 -3.59 6.54 -13.04
C GLU A 256 -2.14 6.91 -13.43
N ALA A 257 -1.16 6.53 -12.60
CA ALA A 257 0.25 6.83 -12.87
C ALA A 257 0.78 6.09 -14.11
N MET A 258 0.34 4.84 -14.32
CA MET A 258 0.66 4.05 -15.52
C MET A 258 0.06 4.67 -16.78
N GLU A 259 -1.23 5.01 -16.74
CA GLU A 259 -1.93 5.65 -17.86
C GLU A 259 -1.23 6.96 -18.28
N ILE A 260 -0.84 7.80 -17.30
CA ILE A 260 -0.13 9.06 -17.56
C ILE A 260 1.27 8.83 -18.14
N SER A 261 1.92 7.73 -17.76
CA SER A 261 3.29 7.43 -18.19
C SER A 261 3.36 6.75 -19.57
N GLU A 262 2.22 6.39 -20.17
CA GLU A 262 2.13 5.63 -21.43
C GLU A 262 2.91 4.30 -21.41
N ILE A 263 3.16 3.76 -20.21
CA ILE A 263 3.86 2.49 -20.03
C ILE A 263 2.84 1.36 -20.25
N PRO A 264 3.17 0.30 -21.02
CA PRO A 264 2.29 -0.84 -21.16
C PRO A 264 1.83 -1.38 -19.80
N HIS A 265 0.53 -1.66 -19.66
CA HIS A 265 -0.02 -2.24 -18.44
C HIS A 265 0.56 -3.64 -18.19
N MET A 266 1.60 -3.70 -17.35
CA MET A 266 2.21 -4.94 -16.86
C MET A 266 1.55 -5.45 -15.57
N GLN A 267 0.66 -4.66 -14.98
CA GLN A 267 -0.10 -5.05 -13.78
C GLN A 267 -1.58 -5.19 -14.13
N PRO A 268 -2.32 -6.12 -13.49
CA PRO A 268 -3.77 -6.19 -13.61
C PRO A 268 -4.42 -4.91 -13.06
N PRO A 269 -5.58 -4.48 -13.60
CA PRO A 269 -6.31 -3.33 -13.08
C PRO A 269 -6.66 -3.45 -11.59
N ALA A 270 -6.83 -2.32 -10.90
CA ALA A 270 -7.06 -2.28 -9.46
C ALA A 270 -8.18 -3.22 -8.96
N ALA A 271 -9.34 -3.23 -9.63
CA ALA A 271 -10.47 -4.08 -9.24
C ALA A 271 -10.14 -5.58 -9.36
N LEU A 272 -9.34 -5.93 -10.37
CA LEU A 272 -8.89 -7.30 -10.57
C LEU A 272 -7.89 -7.72 -9.48
N ARG A 273 -6.90 -6.87 -9.16
CA ARG A 273 -5.97 -7.12 -8.04
C ARG A 273 -6.73 -7.37 -6.73
N GLN A 274 -7.70 -6.52 -6.41
CA GLN A 274 -8.52 -6.67 -5.21
C GLN A 274 -9.30 -8.01 -5.19
N ALA A 275 -9.99 -8.34 -6.30
CA ALA A 275 -10.76 -9.56 -6.41
C ALA A 275 -9.90 -10.81 -6.23
N CYS A 276 -8.67 -10.80 -6.77
CA CYS A 276 -7.72 -11.89 -6.64
C CYS A 276 -7.14 -12.04 -5.22
N LEU A 277 -6.93 -10.94 -4.49
CA LEU A 277 -6.36 -10.97 -3.13
C LEU A 277 -7.39 -11.31 -2.04
N LEU A 278 -8.69 -11.10 -2.31
CA LEU A 278 -9.75 -11.28 -1.33
C LEU A 278 -9.83 -12.71 -0.76
N PRO A 279 -9.83 -13.79 -1.55
CA PRO A 279 -9.89 -15.15 -1.02
C PRO A 279 -8.74 -15.45 -0.06
N THR A 280 -7.55 -14.91 -0.31
CA THR A 280 -6.37 -15.05 0.56
C THR A 280 -6.63 -14.45 1.94
N ILE A 281 -7.17 -13.22 1.99
CA ILE A 281 -7.50 -12.56 3.26
C ILE A 281 -8.63 -13.27 3.99
N ALA A 282 -9.69 -13.67 3.28
CA ALA A 282 -10.80 -14.40 3.90
C ALA A 282 -10.34 -15.74 4.51
N ALA A 283 -9.49 -16.48 3.80
CA ALA A 283 -8.93 -17.75 4.27
C ALA A 283 -8.01 -17.54 5.49
N LEU A 284 -7.14 -16.54 5.47
CA LEU A 284 -6.25 -16.25 6.60
C LEU A 284 -6.98 -15.75 7.83
N ALA A 285 -7.96 -14.86 7.64
CA ALA A 285 -8.77 -14.36 8.73
C ALA A 285 -9.55 -15.49 9.41
N SER A 286 -10.09 -16.43 8.63
CA SER A 286 -10.74 -17.63 9.16
C SER A 286 -9.75 -18.56 9.87
N ALA A 287 -8.61 -18.87 9.25
CA ALA A 287 -7.62 -19.81 9.79
C ALA A 287 -6.98 -19.34 11.11
N ASN A 288 -6.81 -18.02 11.27
CA ASN A 288 -6.23 -17.43 12.48
C ASN A 288 -7.29 -16.92 13.48
N GLY A 289 -8.58 -17.10 13.20
CA GLY A 289 -9.67 -16.62 14.06
C GLY A 289 -9.76 -15.11 14.18
N TRP A 290 -9.30 -14.36 13.17
CA TRP A 290 -9.38 -12.89 13.13
C TRP A 290 -10.80 -12.39 12.84
N SER A 291 -11.60 -13.19 12.14
CA SER A 291 -12.93 -12.79 11.67
C SER A 291 -13.88 -13.99 11.58
N ALA A 292 -15.15 -13.75 11.83
CA ALA A 292 -16.22 -14.74 11.64
C ALA A 292 -16.99 -14.54 10.32
N LEU A 293 -16.60 -13.56 9.49
CA LEU A 293 -17.26 -13.30 8.23
C LEU A 293 -17.13 -14.49 7.27
N SER A 294 -18.26 -14.86 6.65
CA SER A 294 -18.27 -15.77 5.50
C SER A 294 -17.57 -15.14 4.29
N LEU A 295 -17.14 -15.96 3.33
CA LEU A 295 -16.53 -15.45 2.09
C LEU A 295 -17.44 -14.45 1.36
N GLN A 296 -18.75 -14.69 1.31
CA GLN A 296 -19.69 -13.76 0.68
C GLN A 296 -19.74 -12.40 1.39
N GLN A 297 -19.64 -12.38 2.72
CA GLN A 297 -19.58 -11.12 3.47
C GLN A 297 -18.26 -10.38 3.23
N TRP A 298 -17.14 -11.10 3.12
CA TRP A 298 -15.87 -10.52 2.68
C TRP A 298 -15.97 -9.91 1.28
N VAL A 299 -16.58 -10.63 0.32
CA VAL A 299 -16.84 -10.12 -1.04
C VAL A 299 -17.63 -8.83 -1.01
N ASN A 300 -18.72 -8.77 -0.24
CA ASN A 300 -19.54 -7.57 -0.13
C ASN A 300 -18.74 -6.41 0.48
N LEU A 301 -18.06 -6.65 1.60
CA LEU A 301 -17.29 -5.63 2.31
C LEU A 301 -16.16 -5.05 1.44
N ALA A 302 -15.36 -5.89 0.80
CA ALA A 302 -14.28 -5.44 -0.06
C ALA A 302 -14.82 -4.69 -1.30
N THR A 303 -15.90 -5.20 -1.90
CA THR A 303 -16.56 -4.56 -3.05
C THR A 303 -17.09 -3.17 -2.68
N ASP A 304 -17.76 -3.04 -1.54
CA ASP A 304 -18.31 -1.75 -1.08
C ASP A 304 -17.19 -0.74 -0.81
N ALA A 305 -16.15 -1.15 -0.08
CA ALA A 305 -14.97 -0.32 0.20
C ALA A 305 -14.27 0.11 -1.09
N GLY A 306 -14.15 -0.82 -2.02
CA GLY A 306 -13.54 -0.62 -3.31
C GLY A 306 -14.30 0.34 -4.23
N LEU A 307 -15.62 0.17 -4.34
CA LEU A 307 -16.49 1.07 -5.09
C LEU A 307 -16.52 2.48 -4.47
N GLU A 308 -16.46 2.60 -3.15
CA GLU A 308 -16.36 3.89 -2.47
C GLU A 308 -15.02 4.58 -2.77
N ALA A 309 -13.92 3.83 -2.83
CA ALA A 309 -12.62 4.36 -3.25
C ALA A 309 -12.64 4.81 -4.71
N GLU A 310 -13.25 4.05 -5.63
CA GLU A 310 -13.41 4.46 -7.03
C GLU A 310 -14.24 5.74 -7.17
N ARG A 311 -15.38 5.83 -6.47
CA ARG A 311 -16.21 7.05 -6.42
C ARG A 311 -15.41 8.24 -5.89
N THR A 312 -14.62 8.02 -4.86
CA THR A 312 -13.76 9.04 -4.25
C THR A 312 -12.73 9.57 -5.24
N VAL A 313 -11.95 8.67 -5.85
CA VAL A 313 -10.90 9.02 -6.82
C VAL A 313 -11.52 9.79 -7.98
N THR A 314 -12.57 9.25 -8.60
CA THR A 314 -13.24 9.91 -9.72
C THR A 314 -13.83 11.27 -9.33
N SER A 315 -14.47 11.39 -8.17
CA SER A 315 -15.02 12.66 -7.68
C SER A 315 -13.93 13.72 -7.48
N LEU A 316 -12.78 13.37 -6.89
CA LEU A 316 -11.67 14.31 -6.69
C LEU A 316 -11.03 14.76 -8.01
N ARG A 317 -11.20 13.98 -9.08
CA ARG A 317 -10.76 14.30 -10.44
C ARG A 317 -11.83 15.02 -11.28
N GLY A 318 -13.04 15.22 -10.73
CA GLY A 318 -14.18 15.76 -11.48
C GLY A 318 -14.70 14.79 -12.56
N MET A 319 -14.39 13.50 -12.44
CA MET A 319 -14.84 12.44 -13.34
C MET A 319 -16.10 11.77 -12.81
N LYS A 320 -16.85 11.12 -13.71
CA LYS A 320 -17.98 10.27 -13.30
C LYS A 320 -17.44 8.91 -12.83
N PRO A 321 -17.99 8.33 -11.75
CA PRO A 321 -17.66 6.97 -11.37
C PRO A 321 -17.94 5.98 -12.50
N ASP A 322 -17.00 5.06 -12.75
CA ASP A 322 -17.16 3.97 -13.72
C ASP A 322 -17.08 2.62 -13.01
N ALA A 323 -18.24 1.98 -12.80
CA ALA A 323 -18.31 0.68 -12.16
C ALA A 323 -17.98 -0.50 -13.11
N ARG A 324 -17.75 -0.26 -14.40
CA ARG A 324 -17.55 -1.34 -15.38
C ARG A 324 -16.31 -2.17 -15.08
N GLY A 325 -15.20 -1.53 -14.67
CA GLY A 325 -13.98 -2.23 -14.27
C GLY A 325 -14.22 -3.17 -13.08
N TYR A 326 -14.98 -2.71 -12.08
CA TYR A 326 -15.42 -3.52 -10.96
C TYR A 326 -16.29 -4.69 -11.39
N MET A 327 -17.32 -4.45 -12.19
CA MET A 327 -18.20 -5.52 -12.68
C MET A 327 -17.41 -6.56 -13.49
N ALA A 328 -16.47 -6.11 -14.33
CA ALA A 328 -15.63 -6.98 -15.14
C ALA A 328 -14.70 -7.87 -14.31
N ALA A 329 -14.15 -7.34 -13.20
CA ALA A 329 -13.35 -8.13 -12.27
C ALA A 329 -14.16 -9.29 -11.68
N TRP A 330 -15.47 -9.12 -11.47
CA TRP A 330 -16.32 -10.17 -10.92
C TRP A 330 -17.02 -11.04 -11.98
N SER A 331 -16.88 -10.75 -13.28
CA SER A 331 -17.66 -11.39 -14.36
C SER A 331 -16.93 -12.50 -15.12
N GLY A 332 -15.85 -13.07 -14.60
CA GLY A 332 -15.12 -14.19 -15.23
C GLY A 332 -13.67 -13.88 -15.59
N ALA A 333 -13.38 -12.66 -16.06
CA ALA A 333 -12.03 -12.25 -16.47
C ALA A 333 -11.01 -12.39 -15.33
N ALA A 334 -11.42 -12.18 -14.07
CA ALA A 334 -10.55 -12.45 -12.93
C ALA A 334 -10.21 -13.91 -12.76
N PHE A 335 -11.17 -14.81 -12.96
CA PHE A 335 -10.93 -16.24 -12.85
C PHE A 335 -10.03 -16.76 -13.98
N GLU A 336 -10.19 -16.25 -15.20
CA GLU A 336 -9.28 -16.55 -16.32
C GLU A 336 -7.86 -16.07 -16.01
N ARG A 337 -7.73 -14.83 -15.52
CA ARG A 337 -6.43 -14.26 -15.15
C ARG A 337 -5.77 -15.02 -14.00
N LEU A 338 -6.55 -15.41 -12.98
CA LEU A 338 -6.09 -16.27 -11.88
C LEU A 338 -5.64 -17.63 -12.42
N GLY A 339 -6.34 -18.20 -13.40
CA GLY A 339 -5.91 -19.42 -14.09
C GLY A 339 -4.52 -19.28 -14.67
N HIS A 340 -4.28 -18.23 -15.46
CA HIS A 340 -2.96 -17.94 -16.04
C HIS A 340 -1.88 -17.69 -14.98
N TYR A 341 -2.23 -16.99 -13.90
CA TYR A 341 -1.32 -16.82 -12.76
C TYR A 341 -0.93 -18.17 -12.16
N LEU A 342 -1.91 -19.04 -11.88
CA LEU A 342 -1.67 -20.34 -11.27
C LEU A 342 -0.85 -21.27 -12.19
N GLU A 343 -1.10 -21.24 -13.50
CA GLU A 343 -0.29 -21.96 -14.49
C GLU A 343 1.16 -21.48 -14.49
N THR A 344 1.38 -20.16 -14.50
CA THR A 344 2.72 -19.57 -14.41
C THR A 344 3.39 -19.94 -13.09
N TRP A 345 2.64 -19.90 -11.99
CA TRP A 345 3.12 -20.17 -10.64
C TRP A 345 3.57 -21.63 -10.44
N GLN A 346 2.98 -22.59 -11.14
CA GLN A 346 3.42 -24.00 -11.10
C GLN A 346 4.90 -24.16 -11.51
N HIS A 347 5.40 -23.29 -12.38
CA HIS A 347 6.79 -23.30 -12.84
C HIS A 347 7.67 -22.29 -12.09
N LEU A 348 7.14 -21.11 -11.82
CA LEU A 348 7.88 -20.02 -11.18
C LEU A 348 8.05 -20.23 -9.66
N GLY A 349 6.99 -20.70 -8.98
CA GLY A 349 6.95 -20.87 -7.53
C GLY A 349 8.08 -21.76 -6.98
N PRO A 350 8.38 -22.93 -7.56
CA PRO A 350 9.52 -23.75 -7.13
C PRO A 350 10.88 -23.06 -7.27
N GLN A 351 11.10 -22.27 -8.32
CA GLN A 351 12.33 -21.51 -8.52
C GLN A 351 12.48 -20.44 -7.44
N LEU A 352 11.41 -19.68 -7.19
CA LEU A 352 11.37 -18.66 -6.16
C LEU A 352 11.56 -19.23 -4.77
N ALA A 353 10.92 -20.36 -4.45
CA ALA A 353 11.07 -21.04 -3.17
C ALA A 353 12.52 -21.43 -2.86
N ALA A 354 13.29 -21.85 -3.88
CA ALA A 354 14.71 -22.17 -3.74
C ALA A 354 15.59 -20.93 -3.49
N LEU A 355 15.07 -19.73 -3.74
CA LEU A 355 15.77 -18.45 -3.55
C LEU A 355 15.30 -17.70 -2.29
N LYS A 356 14.32 -18.24 -1.55
CA LYS A 356 13.84 -17.66 -0.29
C LYS A 356 14.86 -17.94 0.82
N GLY A 357 15.35 -16.89 1.48
CA GLY A 357 16.11 -17.01 2.72
C GLY A 357 17.62 -17.24 2.59
N ASP A 358 18.14 -17.51 1.39
CA ASP A 358 19.59 -17.60 1.19
C ASP A 358 20.19 -16.20 1.16
N SER A 359 20.95 -15.87 2.21
CA SER A 359 21.99 -14.85 2.12
C SER A 359 22.90 -15.27 0.98
N VAL A 360 22.86 -14.53 -0.13
CA VAL A 360 23.79 -14.73 -1.25
C VAL A 360 25.20 -14.78 -0.64
N PRO A 361 25.97 -15.87 -0.82
CA PRO A 361 27.33 -15.91 -0.32
C PRO A 361 28.06 -14.72 -0.92
N ALA A 362 28.63 -13.87 -0.07
CA ALA A 362 29.38 -12.69 -0.51
C ALA A 362 30.51 -13.16 -1.44
N GLU A 363 30.45 -12.79 -2.72
CA GLU A 363 31.53 -12.96 -3.69
C GLU A 363 32.71 -12.03 -3.40
#